data_AF-A0A7V9MEA8-F1
#
_entry.id   AF-A0A7V9MEA8-F1
#
_cell.length_a   1.000
_cell.length_b   1.000
_cell.length_c   1.000
_cell.angle_alpha   90.00
_cell.angle_beta   90.00
_cell.angle_gamma   90.00
#
_symmetry.space_group_name_H-M   'P 1'
#
loop_
_entity.id
_entity.type
_entity.pdbx_description
1 polymer ?
#
loop_
_entity_poly.entity_id
_entity_poly.type
_entity_poly.pdbx_seq_one_letter_code
_entity_poly.pdbx_strand_id
1 'polypeptide(L)'
;MSLSASAPAGRDIIRRRGTLGLTLAMLITIGGPAIGVPAAVDDIPGVPTGVVAVPGNNTAQVVWTPPVGADPLLTSYQVTANPGGQAVTVPGSETSATVRFLTNGTPYTFRVLAFTFDDTGPLSLPSSAVIPLNVCTVIGTLGDDVLTGTSGNDAICGLRGNDTLIGMGGGDTFVGGPGVDTVDFSGASGPVYVNLPGVPWIVTTQGLGWANGQGSDVLRADIESLKGSPYADVLEGDDNANTLAGGGGNDLIRGWAGNDLIDGQAGNDTLWGQSGDDTINGGGGKDTMLPLGDTDVVNGGVGTDTVTYTRSVMVDLAAGTAQGVSTDSLFAVENVNGSPEADILHGSSAVNVLRGGDGNDSLSGRGANDKLYGDEGDDAMVGGAGTADLCDGGLGVDSATTCETLAFVP
;
A
#
# COMPACT_ATOMS: atom_id res chain seq x y z
N MET A 1 -55.31 25.60 22.31
CA MET A 1 -55.14 27.05 22.52
C MET A 1 -55.19 27.32 24.01
N SER A 2 -54.08 27.68 24.64
CA SER A 2 -54.11 28.45 25.89
C SER A 2 -52.75 29.06 26.21
N LEU A 3 -52.80 30.35 26.52
CA LEU A 3 -51.87 31.17 27.33
C LEU A 3 -50.53 31.56 26.67
N SER A 4 -50.01 32.79 26.77
CA SER A 4 -50.31 33.93 27.67
C SER A 4 -49.69 35.25 27.18
N ALA A 5 -50.32 36.36 27.60
CA ALA A 5 -49.94 37.80 27.68
C ALA A 5 -48.47 38.21 27.37
N SER A 6 -48.19 39.14 26.44
CA SER A 6 -48.37 40.62 26.45
C SER A 6 -47.32 41.43 27.26
N ALA A 7 -46.20 41.77 26.59
CA ALA A 7 -45.55 43.09 26.38
C ALA A 7 -45.57 44.22 27.45
N PRO A 8 -44.72 45.28 27.39
CA PRO A 8 -43.38 45.45 26.81
C PRO A 8 -42.38 46.31 27.67
N ALA A 9 -41.15 46.42 27.17
CA ALA A 9 -40.23 47.58 27.12
C ALA A 9 -39.99 48.53 28.32
N GLY A 10 -38.70 48.82 28.57
CA GLY A 10 -38.27 50.08 29.19
C GLY A 10 -36.92 50.01 29.91
N ARG A 11 -35.81 50.18 29.17
CA ARG A 11 -34.51 50.61 29.73
C ARG A 11 -34.47 52.14 29.70
N ASP A 12 -34.17 52.79 30.83
CA ASP A 12 -33.23 53.92 30.86
C ASP A 12 -32.85 54.44 32.26
N ILE A 13 -31.53 54.50 32.48
CA ILE A 13 -30.72 55.62 33.02
C ILE A 13 -30.90 56.13 34.48
N ILE A 14 -29.95 55.68 35.33
CA ILE A 14 -28.89 56.45 36.05
C ILE A 14 -29.25 57.51 37.14
N ARG A 15 -28.64 57.27 38.32
CA ARG A 15 -28.04 58.17 39.36
C ARG A 15 -28.86 58.65 40.58
N ARG A 16 -28.30 58.20 41.72
CA ARG A 16 -27.75 58.96 42.89
C ARG A 16 -28.61 59.19 44.14
N ARG A 17 -27.97 58.74 45.24
CA ARG A 17 -27.70 59.39 46.54
C ARG A 17 -28.72 59.27 47.68
N GLY A 18 -28.29 58.51 48.70
CA GLY A 18 -28.33 58.86 50.14
C GLY A 18 -29.70 58.82 50.83
N THR A 19 -29.87 58.63 52.13
CA THR A 19 -28.96 58.35 53.25
C THR A 19 -29.84 57.99 54.46
N LEU A 20 -29.29 57.23 55.41
CA LEU A 20 -29.49 57.29 56.88
C LEU A 20 -30.84 56.93 57.53
N GLY A 21 -30.72 55.98 58.45
CA GLY A 21 -31.56 55.81 59.64
C GLY A 21 -30.80 55.01 60.71
N LEU A 22 -29.93 55.70 61.48
CA LEU A 22 -29.21 55.16 62.64
C LEU A 22 -30.15 55.05 63.85
N THR A 23 -29.98 54.00 64.67
CA THR A 23 -30.03 54.14 66.14
C THR A 23 -28.97 53.26 66.80
N LEU A 24 -28.49 53.75 67.93
CA LEU A 24 -27.17 53.57 68.53
C LEU A 24 -27.20 52.49 69.64
N ALA A 25 -26.21 51.59 69.67
CA ALA A 25 -25.82 50.87 70.88
C ALA A 25 -24.30 50.66 70.92
N MET A 26 -23.71 51.36 71.87
CA MET A 26 -22.39 51.30 72.51
C MET A 26 -21.44 50.14 72.17
N LEU A 27 -20.21 50.53 71.82
CA LEU A 27 -19.01 49.70 71.60
C LEU A 27 -18.64 48.83 72.83
N ILE A 28 -18.45 47.53 72.61
CA ILE A 28 -17.41 46.75 73.30
C ILE A 28 -16.51 46.20 72.20
N THR A 29 -15.32 46.78 72.08
CA THR A 29 -14.26 46.34 71.18
C THR A 29 -13.61 45.09 71.76
N ILE A 30 -13.86 43.93 71.15
CA ILE A 30 -12.98 42.77 71.30
C ILE A 30 -12.22 42.66 69.99
N GLY A 31 -10.95 43.03 70.02
CA GLY A 31 -10.05 42.92 68.88
C GLY A 31 -9.77 41.45 68.58
N GLY A 32 -10.33 40.97 67.48
CA GLY A 32 -9.87 39.79 66.76
C GLY A 32 -9.92 40.12 65.27
N PRO A 33 -8.89 39.80 64.48
CA PRO A 33 -8.96 40.01 63.05
C PRO A 33 -10.13 39.19 62.50
N ALA A 34 -11.02 39.83 61.75
CA ALA A 34 -11.93 39.10 60.89
C ALA A 34 -11.05 38.29 59.93
N ILE A 35 -11.09 36.96 60.08
CA ILE A 35 -10.57 36.07 59.05
C ILE A 35 -11.48 36.32 57.85
N GLY A 36 -11.02 37.15 56.92
CA GLY A 36 -11.61 37.20 55.61
C GLY A 36 -11.57 35.78 55.06
N VAL A 37 -12.73 35.20 54.77
CA VAL A 37 -12.78 34.02 53.90
C VAL A 37 -12.09 34.47 52.62
N PRO A 38 -10.94 33.88 52.23
CA PRO A 38 -10.31 34.25 50.98
C PRO A 38 -11.33 34.01 49.86
N ALA A 39 -11.46 34.96 48.94
CA ALA A 39 -12.16 34.70 47.69
C ALA A 39 -11.60 33.38 47.12
N ALA A 40 -12.47 32.45 46.73
CA ALA A 40 -12.05 31.28 45.98
C ALA A 40 -11.19 31.80 44.83
N VAL A 41 -9.93 31.37 44.81
CA VAL A 41 -9.08 31.61 43.65
C VAL A 41 -9.77 30.83 42.55
N ASP A 42 -10.26 31.54 41.53
CA ASP A 42 -10.91 30.96 40.37
C ASP A 42 -10.01 29.84 39.81
N ASP A 43 -10.39 28.58 40.06
CA ASP A 43 -9.64 27.36 39.74
C ASP A 43 -10.19 26.69 38.48
N ILE A 44 -10.92 27.44 37.63
CA ILE A 44 -11.38 26.93 36.34
C ILE A 44 -10.15 26.43 35.55
N PRO A 45 -10.10 25.13 35.23
CA PRO A 45 -8.94 24.56 34.58
C PRO A 45 -8.83 25.09 33.16
N GLY A 46 -7.60 25.30 32.70
CA GLY A 46 -7.33 25.79 31.34
C GLY A 46 -7.73 24.80 30.23
N VAL A 47 -7.53 25.21 28.98
CA VAL A 47 -7.88 24.39 27.80
C VAL A 47 -6.83 23.30 27.52
N PRO A 48 -7.20 22.02 27.37
CA PRO A 48 -6.33 21.00 26.81
C PRO A 48 -6.01 21.30 25.33
N THR A 49 -4.78 20.99 24.89
CA THR A 49 -4.32 21.27 23.52
C THR A 49 -3.70 20.03 22.86
N GLY A 50 -3.33 20.11 21.58
CA GLY A 50 -2.60 19.03 20.90
C GLY A 50 -3.38 17.70 20.83
N VAL A 51 -4.70 17.75 20.67
CA VAL A 51 -5.53 16.54 20.66
C VAL A 51 -5.30 15.75 19.36
N VAL A 52 -4.72 14.56 19.50
CA VAL A 52 -4.45 13.62 18.41
C VAL A 52 -5.19 12.32 18.71
N ALA A 53 -5.76 11.70 17.68
CA ALA A 53 -6.45 10.42 17.79
C ALA A 53 -5.80 9.39 16.87
N VAL A 54 -5.75 8.14 17.32
CA VAL A 54 -5.34 6.97 16.54
C VAL A 54 -6.52 5.99 16.52
N PRO A 55 -7.00 5.55 15.34
CA PRO A 55 -8.15 4.66 15.24
C PRO A 55 -7.83 3.23 15.72
N GLY A 56 -8.82 2.55 16.29
CA GLY A 56 -8.81 1.13 16.64
C GLY A 56 -10.18 0.47 16.36
N ASN A 57 -10.42 -0.74 16.89
CA ASN A 57 -11.67 -1.49 16.61
C ASN A 57 -12.79 -0.99 17.49
N ASN A 58 -13.82 -0.39 16.91
CA ASN A 58 -14.88 0.28 17.65
C ASN A 58 -14.32 1.24 18.73
N THR A 59 -13.09 1.72 18.53
CA THR A 59 -12.32 2.46 19.51
C THR A 59 -11.45 3.51 18.84
N ALA A 60 -11.02 4.51 19.61
CA ALA A 60 -9.93 5.40 19.24
C ALA A 60 -9.12 5.75 20.48
N GLN A 61 -7.79 5.67 20.38
CA GLN A 61 -6.90 6.18 21.42
C GLN A 61 -6.67 7.66 21.17
N VAL A 62 -7.06 8.49 22.14
CA VAL A 62 -6.92 9.94 22.08
C VAL A 62 -5.83 10.36 23.05
N VAL A 63 -4.90 11.21 22.59
CA VAL A 63 -3.78 11.77 23.35
C VAL A 63 -3.89 13.29 23.30
N TRP A 64 -3.54 13.97 24.39
CA TRP A 64 -3.56 15.44 24.47
C TRP A 64 -2.43 15.98 25.34
N THR A 65 -2.18 17.28 25.18
CA THR A 65 -1.32 18.07 26.05
C THR A 65 -2.17 18.72 27.15
N PRO A 66 -1.83 18.53 28.44
CA PRO A 66 -2.47 19.21 29.56
C PRO A 66 -2.48 20.75 29.43
N PRO A 67 -3.41 21.46 30.09
CA PRO A 67 -3.42 22.92 30.11
C PRO A 67 -2.12 23.52 30.68
N VAL A 68 -1.64 24.60 30.07
CA VAL A 68 -0.47 25.34 30.56
C VAL A 68 -0.80 25.97 31.91
N GLY A 69 0.03 25.71 32.92
CA GLY A 69 -0.25 26.14 34.31
C GLY A 69 -1.28 25.27 35.00
N ALA A 70 -1.32 23.96 34.67
CA ALA A 70 -2.23 22.98 35.25
C ALA A 70 -2.46 23.22 36.75
N ASP A 71 -3.72 23.50 37.07
CA ASP A 71 -4.14 23.72 38.45
C ASP A 71 -3.78 22.48 39.29
N PRO A 72 -3.12 22.62 40.46
CA PRO A 72 -2.84 21.50 41.34
C PRO A 72 -4.11 20.72 41.77
N LEU A 73 -5.30 21.26 41.51
CA LEU A 73 -6.61 20.66 41.80
C LEU A 73 -7.27 19.97 40.60
N LEU A 74 -6.58 19.79 39.47
CA LEU A 74 -7.11 19.05 38.32
C LEU A 74 -7.50 17.61 38.71
N THR A 75 -8.79 17.29 38.63
CA THR A 75 -9.34 16.00 39.08
C THR A 75 -9.50 14.99 37.95
N SER A 76 -9.93 15.44 36.77
CA SER A 76 -10.26 14.56 35.65
C SER A 76 -10.26 15.25 34.29
N TYR A 77 -10.19 14.43 33.25
CA TYR A 77 -10.48 14.81 31.87
C TYR A 77 -11.68 14.03 31.34
N GLN A 78 -12.46 14.64 30.45
CA GLN A 78 -13.46 13.94 29.64
C GLN A 78 -13.12 14.09 28.16
N VAL A 79 -13.04 12.97 27.46
CA VAL A 79 -12.86 12.92 26.00
C VAL A 79 -14.17 12.51 25.35
N THR A 80 -14.66 13.29 24.39
CA THR A 80 -15.95 13.06 23.73
C THR A 80 -15.78 12.96 22.21
N ALA A 81 -16.38 11.93 21.63
CA ALA A 81 -16.42 11.67 20.19
C ALA A 81 -17.59 12.41 19.51
N ASN A 82 -17.37 12.87 18.28
CA ASN A 82 -18.39 13.42 17.41
C ASN A 82 -18.22 12.86 15.98
N PRO A 83 -19.26 12.26 15.36
CA PRO A 83 -20.64 12.12 15.83
C PRO A 83 -20.81 11.08 16.97
N GLY A 84 -22.04 10.85 17.43
CA GLY A 84 -22.37 9.74 18.36
C GLY A 84 -22.26 10.05 19.86
N GLY A 85 -21.39 10.99 20.27
CA GLY A 85 -21.34 11.48 21.64
C GLY A 85 -20.76 10.50 22.68
N GLN A 86 -20.15 9.40 22.25
CA GLN A 86 -19.43 8.49 23.14
C GLN A 86 -18.35 9.27 23.90
N ALA A 87 -18.33 9.13 25.22
CA ALA A 87 -17.39 9.84 26.07
C ALA A 87 -16.72 8.90 27.07
N VAL A 88 -15.49 9.23 27.44
CA VAL A 88 -14.72 8.56 28.49
C VAL A 88 -14.16 9.61 29.43
N THR A 89 -14.24 9.35 30.74
CA THR A 89 -13.64 10.18 31.77
C THR A 89 -12.46 9.46 32.38
N VAL A 90 -11.33 10.15 32.49
CA VAL A 90 -10.09 9.62 33.07
C VAL A 90 -9.57 10.54 34.18
N PRO A 91 -8.74 10.04 35.12
CA PRO A 91 -8.12 10.87 36.14
C PRO A 91 -7.28 12.02 35.56
N GLY A 92 -7.14 13.11 36.30
CA GLY A 92 -6.39 14.32 35.88
C GLY A 92 -4.88 14.07 35.69
N SER A 93 -4.37 12.93 36.16
CA SER A 93 -2.99 12.47 35.92
C SER A 93 -2.78 11.88 34.52
N GLU A 94 -3.86 11.53 33.81
CA GLU A 94 -3.77 10.90 32.49
C GLU A 94 -3.62 11.94 31.38
N THR A 95 -2.90 11.56 30.33
CA THR A 95 -2.76 12.35 29.09
C THR A 95 -3.22 11.57 27.86
N SER A 96 -3.87 10.42 28.09
CA SER A 96 -4.48 9.61 27.04
C SER A 96 -5.73 8.88 27.52
N ALA A 97 -6.64 8.56 26.61
CA ALA A 97 -7.84 7.77 26.89
C ALA A 97 -8.30 7.00 25.65
N THR A 98 -8.85 5.80 25.86
CA THR A 98 -9.49 5.03 24.80
C THR A 98 -11.00 5.27 24.81
N VAL A 99 -11.52 5.92 23.78
CA VAL A 99 -12.97 6.02 23.55
C VAL A 99 -13.44 4.70 22.94
N ARG A 100 -14.53 4.11 23.46
CA ARG A 100 -15.06 2.81 23.02
C ARG A 100 -16.46 2.94 22.42
N PHE A 101 -16.95 1.86 21.81
CA PHE A 101 -18.27 1.76 21.20
C PHE A 101 -18.49 2.74 20.03
N LEU A 102 -17.41 3.00 19.29
CA LEU A 102 -17.46 3.72 18.03
C LEU A 102 -17.93 2.79 16.91
N THR A 103 -18.53 3.34 15.87
CA THR A 103 -18.95 2.61 14.68
C THR A 103 -17.81 2.61 13.67
N ASN A 104 -17.29 1.42 13.34
CA ASN A 104 -16.24 1.32 12.31
C ASN A 104 -16.74 1.85 10.95
N GLY A 105 -15.84 2.46 10.17
CA GLY A 105 -16.18 3.13 8.91
C GLY A 105 -16.82 4.51 9.07
N THR A 106 -17.15 4.95 10.29
CA THR A 106 -17.66 6.31 10.55
C THR A 106 -16.50 7.23 10.92
N PRO A 107 -16.32 8.40 10.29
CA PRO A 107 -15.29 9.36 10.69
C PRO A 107 -15.67 10.05 12.02
N TYR A 108 -14.75 10.06 12.98
CA TYR A 108 -14.90 10.72 14.28
C TYR A 108 -13.84 11.81 14.49
N THR A 109 -14.25 12.89 15.15
CA THR A 109 -13.37 13.89 15.76
C THR A 109 -13.52 13.84 17.27
N PHE A 110 -12.47 14.20 18.01
CA PHE A 110 -12.45 14.13 19.47
C PHE A 110 -12.13 15.48 20.08
N ARG A 111 -12.80 15.82 21.18
CA ARG A 111 -12.50 16.99 22.01
C ARG A 111 -12.30 16.57 23.45
N VAL A 112 -11.50 17.34 24.17
CA VAL A 112 -11.14 17.08 25.57
C VAL A 112 -11.57 18.27 26.45
N LEU A 113 -12.18 17.95 27.58
CA LEU A 113 -12.52 18.85 28.69
C LEU A 113 -11.68 18.51 29.92
N ALA A 114 -11.31 19.52 30.69
CA ALA A 114 -10.64 19.39 31.99
C ALA A 114 -11.61 19.80 33.12
N PHE A 115 -11.49 19.16 34.29
CA PHE A 115 -12.32 19.44 35.46
C PHE A 115 -11.45 19.59 36.72
N THR A 116 -11.84 20.52 37.60
CA THR A 116 -11.43 20.50 39.02
C THR A 116 -12.55 19.86 39.85
N PHE A 117 -12.64 20.12 41.15
CA PHE A 117 -13.66 19.50 41.99
C PHE A 117 -15.05 20.07 41.73
N ASP A 118 -15.14 21.37 41.44
CA ASP A 118 -16.36 22.14 41.27
C ASP A 118 -16.45 22.90 39.94
N ASP A 119 -15.34 23.04 39.20
CA ASP A 119 -15.31 23.77 37.94
C ASP A 119 -15.02 22.92 36.70
N THR A 120 -15.52 23.40 35.56
CA THR A 120 -15.33 22.80 34.23
C THR A 120 -14.62 23.78 33.32
N GLY A 121 -13.50 23.35 32.74
CA GLY A 121 -12.72 24.14 31.80
C GLY A 121 -13.35 24.24 30.41
N PRO A 122 -12.79 25.06 29.52
CA PRO A 122 -13.21 25.15 28.12
C PRO A 122 -12.83 23.89 27.31
N LEU A 123 -13.62 23.59 26.27
CA LEU A 123 -13.35 22.51 25.31
C LEU A 123 -12.10 22.79 24.47
N SER A 124 -11.31 21.74 24.21
CA SER A 124 -10.24 21.78 23.20
C SER A 124 -10.78 22.03 21.79
N LEU A 125 -9.85 22.38 20.87
CA LEU A 125 -10.08 22.18 19.44
C LEU A 125 -10.28 20.69 19.14
N PRO A 126 -11.06 20.34 18.08
CA PRO A 126 -11.21 18.96 17.67
C PRO A 126 -9.89 18.41 17.12
N SER A 127 -9.66 17.11 17.33
CA SER A 127 -8.63 16.36 16.59
C SER A 127 -8.92 16.38 15.08
N SER A 128 -7.93 16.00 14.29
CA SER A 128 -8.18 15.52 12.92
C SER A 128 -9.16 14.33 12.96
N ALA A 129 -9.95 14.19 11.90
CA ALA A 129 -10.89 13.08 11.79
C ALA A 129 -10.12 11.75 11.65
N VAL A 130 -10.56 10.72 12.37
CA VAL A 130 -10.08 9.34 12.21
C VAL A 130 -11.26 8.40 12.03
N ILE A 131 -11.05 7.33 11.27
CA ILE A 131 -12.07 6.32 11.00
C ILE A 131 -11.67 5.06 11.77
N PRO A 132 -12.39 4.69 12.86
CA PRO A 132 -12.26 3.38 13.47
C PRO A 132 -12.45 2.30 12.41
N LEU A 133 -11.57 1.31 12.40
CA LEU A 133 -11.59 0.21 11.43
C LEU A 133 -11.85 -1.08 12.19
N ASN A 134 -12.47 -2.07 11.53
CA ASN A 134 -12.49 -3.43 12.08
C ASN A 134 -11.03 -3.84 12.31
N VAL A 135 -10.61 -3.92 13.56
CA VAL A 135 -9.33 -4.57 13.88
C VAL A 135 -9.69 -6.04 13.92
N CYS A 136 -9.36 -6.70 12.81
CA CYS A 136 -9.23 -8.13 12.66
C CYS A 136 -10.45 -8.95 13.14
N THR A 137 -11.31 -9.39 12.21
CA THR A 137 -12.32 -10.44 12.47
C THR A 137 -11.68 -11.83 12.54
N VAL A 138 -10.57 -12.03 11.84
CA VAL A 138 -9.73 -13.23 11.88
C VAL A 138 -8.34 -12.81 12.35
N ILE A 139 -7.81 -13.48 13.38
CA ILE A 139 -6.52 -13.15 14.00
C ILE A 139 -5.69 -14.43 14.09
N GLY A 140 -4.46 -14.37 13.61
CA GLY A 140 -3.44 -15.40 13.76
C GLY A 140 -2.82 -15.44 15.16
N THR A 141 -1.63 -16.01 15.21
CA THR A 141 -0.80 -16.25 16.38
C THR A 141 0.43 -15.34 16.32
N LEU A 142 1.62 -15.81 16.69
CA LEU A 142 2.87 -15.04 16.55
C LEU A 142 3.90 -15.79 15.71
N GLY A 143 3.48 -16.85 15.04
CA GLY A 143 4.26 -17.56 14.03
C GLY A 143 3.39 -17.77 12.79
N ASP A 144 3.96 -18.45 11.80
CA ASP A 144 3.37 -18.59 10.47
C ASP A 144 1.97 -19.25 10.50
N ASP A 145 0.95 -18.51 10.07
CA ASP A 145 -0.44 -18.91 10.06
C ASP A 145 -1.01 -19.01 8.64
N VAL A 146 -2.06 -19.83 8.48
CA VAL A 146 -2.93 -19.81 7.29
C VAL A 146 -4.32 -19.40 7.77
N LEU A 147 -4.73 -18.19 7.40
CA LEU A 147 -5.95 -17.56 7.86
C LEU A 147 -6.94 -17.47 6.71
N THR A 148 -8.16 -17.94 6.95
CA THR A 148 -9.24 -17.90 5.96
C THR A 148 -10.44 -17.17 6.52
N GLY A 149 -10.92 -16.19 5.77
CA GLY A 149 -12.15 -15.45 6.02
C GLY A 149 -13.40 -16.26 5.68
N THR A 150 -14.52 -15.55 5.64
CA THR A 150 -15.84 -16.04 5.28
C THR A 150 -16.23 -15.51 3.90
N SER A 151 -17.42 -15.83 3.40
CA SER A 151 -17.91 -15.26 2.14
C SER A 151 -18.44 -13.82 2.27
N GLY A 152 -18.19 -13.14 3.39
CA GLY A 152 -18.57 -11.76 3.64
C GLY A 152 -17.36 -10.94 4.04
N ASN A 153 -17.55 -9.63 4.23
CA ASN A 153 -16.44 -8.73 4.50
C ASN A 153 -15.71 -9.05 5.81
N ASP A 154 -14.45 -9.45 5.69
CA ASP A 154 -13.56 -9.81 6.78
C ASP A 154 -12.40 -8.82 6.96
N ALA A 155 -11.83 -8.80 8.16
CA ALA A 155 -10.54 -8.20 8.42
C ALA A 155 -9.61 -9.31 8.91
N ILE A 156 -8.59 -9.67 8.15
CA ILE A 156 -7.73 -10.81 8.41
C ILE A 156 -6.35 -10.28 8.80
N CYS A 157 -5.85 -10.70 9.97
CA CYS A 157 -4.60 -10.22 10.53
C CYS A 157 -3.67 -11.36 10.93
N GLY A 158 -2.50 -11.42 10.28
CA GLY A 158 -1.45 -12.41 10.53
C GLY A 158 -0.79 -12.24 11.89
N LEU A 159 -0.41 -11.01 12.22
CA LEU A 159 0.45 -10.62 13.34
C LEU A 159 1.94 -10.85 13.02
N ARG A 160 2.67 -11.66 13.80
CA ARG A 160 4.08 -11.95 13.50
C ARG A 160 4.14 -13.32 12.85
N GLY A 161 5.09 -13.51 11.94
CA GLY A 161 5.22 -14.76 11.21
C GLY A 161 5.06 -14.48 9.72
N ASN A 162 5.31 -15.50 8.90
CA ASN A 162 5.03 -15.41 7.48
C ASN A 162 3.64 -16.01 7.25
N ASP A 163 2.63 -15.15 7.14
CA ASP A 163 1.24 -15.54 7.18
C ASP A 163 0.65 -15.64 5.77
N THR A 164 -0.25 -16.60 5.55
CA THR A 164 -1.06 -16.72 4.32
C THR A 164 -2.49 -16.32 4.63
N LEU A 165 -2.99 -15.30 3.95
CA LEU A 165 -4.30 -14.69 4.19
C LEU A 165 -5.23 -14.93 2.99
N ILE A 166 -6.40 -15.51 3.24
CA ILE A 166 -7.39 -15.88 2.21
C ILE A 166 -8.73 -15.23 2.56
N GLY A 167 -9.22 -14.32 1.73
CA GLY A 167 -10.48 -13.60 1.97
C GLY A 167 -11.73 -14.46 1.77
N MET A 168 -11.73 -15.27 0.70
CA MET A 168 -12.93 -15.77 0.03
C MET A 168 -13.71 -14.62 -0.61
N GLY A 169 -15.01 -14.46 -0.33
CA GLY A 169 -15.84 -13.45 -0.98
C GLY A 169 -16.22 -12.31 -0.05
N GLY A 170 -16.75 -11.22 -0.62
CA GLY A 170 -16.92 -9.98 0.15
C GLY A 170 -15.76 -9.03 -0.11
N GLY A 171 -15.84 -7.82 0.46
CA GLY A 171 -14.74 -6.87 0.42
C GLY A 171 -13.94 -6.93 1.71
N ASP A 172 -12.75 -7.49 1.63
CA ASP A 172 -11.94 -7.86 2.78
C ASP A 172 -10.84 -6.83 3.08
N THR A 173 -10.23 -6.92 4.26
CA THR A 173 -9.04 -6.14 4.64
C THR A 173 -7.96 -7.08 5.13
N PHE A 174 -6.82 -7.08 4.45
CA PHE A 174 -5.66 -7.91 4.79
C PHE A 174 -4.60 -7.09 5.52
N VAL A 175 -4.10 -7.63 6.63
CA VAL A 175 -3.00 -7.07 7.43
C VAL A 175 -2.02 -8.22 7.68
N GLY A 176 -0.82 -8.14 7.12
CA GLY A 176 0.21 -9.16 7.38
C GLY A 176 0.75 -8.99 8.78
N GLY A 177 1.56 -7.95 8.94
CA GLY A 177 2.26 -7.60 10.16
C GLY A 177 3.77 -7.82 9.96
N PRO A 178 4.57 -8.09 11.00
CA PRO A 178 5.98 -8.37 10.78
C PRO A 178 6.22 -9.79 10.26
N GLY A 179 6.74 -9.89 9.05
CA GLY A 179 7.09 -11.15 8.39
C GLY A 179 7.16 -10.95 6.89
N VAL A 180 7.01 -12.04 6.14
CA VAL A 180 6.70 -12.02 4.71
C VAL A 180 5.31 -12.61 4.56
N ASP A 181 4.34 -11.75 4.27
CA ASP A 181 2.92 -12.10 4.32
C ASP A 181 2.34 -12.21 2.91
N THR A 182 1.56 -13.28 2.70
CA THR A 182 0.98 -13.65 1.40
C THR A 182 -0.52 -13.47 1.40
N VAL A 183 -1.07 -12.79 0.40
CA VAL A 183 -2.51 -12.86 0.10
C VAL A 183 -2.73 -13.86 -1.03
N ASP A 184 -3.56 -14.89 -0.75
CA ASP A 184 -3.79 -16.01 -1.66
C ASP A 184 -5.19 -15.94 -2.31
N PHE A 185 -5.20 -15.61 -3.60
CA PHE A 185 -6.37 -15.55 -4.48
C PHE A 185 -6.58 -16.82 -5.31
N SER A 186 -5.87 -17.92 -5.05
CA SER A 186 -5.98 -19.16 -5.83
C SER A 186 -7.36 -19.82 -5.78
N GLY A 187 -8.19 -19.43 -4.80
CA GLY A 187 -9.61 -19.82 -4.69
C GLY A 187 -10.58 -18.92 -5.46
N ALA A 188 -10.12 -17.85 -6.10
CA ALA A 188 -10.97 -16.92 -6.82
C ALA A 188 -11.65 -17.58 -8.03
N SER A 189 -12.89 -17.17 -8.30
CA SER A 189 -13.72 -17.73 -9.38
C SER A 189 -13.57 -17.01 -10.72
N GLY A 190 -12.61 -16.10 -10.82
CA GLY A 190 -12.32 -15.27 -11.99
C GLY A 190 -10.98 -14.56 -11.81
N PRO A 191 -10.55 -13.79 -12.83
CA PRO A 191 -9.27 -13.09 -12.79
C PRO A 191 -9.25 -12.03 -11.71
N VAL A 192 -8.07 -11.80 -11.13
CA VAL A 192 -7.79 -10.77 -10.15
C VAL A 192 -6.88 -9.70 -10.73
N TYR A 193 -7.16 -8.46 -10.36
CA TYR A 193 -6.25 -7.33 -10.57
C TYR A 193 -5.83 -6.88 -9.18
N VAL A 194 -4.54 -6.93 -8.85
CA VAL A 194 -3.99 -6.58 -7.53
C VAL A 194 -2.78 -5.68 -7.72
N ASN A 195 -2.69 -4.63 -6.91
CA ASN A 195 -1.53 -3.74 -6.86
C ASN A 195 -1.17 -3.51 -5.39
N LEU A 196 0.07 -3.78 -4.98
CA LEU A 196 0.53 -3.55 -3.61
C LEU A 196 0.82 -2.06 -3.37
N PRO A 197 0.34 -1.49 -2.25
CA PRO A 197 0.55 -0.07 -1.99
C PRO A 197 1.99 0.20 -1.50
N GLY A 198 2.83 0.79 -2.35
CA GLY A 198 4.15 1.29 -1.93
C GLY A 198 4.05 2.29 -0.76
N VAL A 199 4.89 2.13 0.27
CA VAL A 199 4.82 2.90 1.54
C VAL A 199 5.61 4.22 1.55
N PRO A 200 5.41 5.15 2.54
CA PRO A 200 4.42 5.18 3.62
C PRO A 200 3.58 6.47 3.70
N TRP A 201 2.38 6.36 4.27
CA TRP A 201 1.60 7.49 4.81
C TRP A 201 0.92 8.44 3.81
N ILE A 202 -0.01 7.90 3.04
CA ILE A 202 -1.33 8.53 2.96
C ILE A 202 -2.40 7.46 2.76
N VAL A 203 -3.28 7.27 3.75
CA VAL A 203 -4.57 6.61 3.51
C VAL A 203 -5.47 7.64 2.84
N THR A 204 -5.14 8.01 1.62
CA THR A 204 -6.21 8.27 0.66
C THR A 204 -6.72 6.90 0.24
N THR A 205 -7.95 6.82 -0.23
CA THR A 205 -8.55 5.62 -0.84
C THR A 205 -7.75 4.99 -2.00
N GLN A 206 -6.51 5.47 -2.25
CA GLN A 206 -5.57 5.05 -3.28
C GLN A 206 -4.24 4.49 -2.72
N GLY A 207 -4.07 4.42 -1.39
CA GLY A 207 -2.95 3.72 -0.73
C GLY A 207 -3.34 2.34 -0.22
N LEU A 208 -4.36 1.76 -0.84
CA LEU A 208 -4.90 0.43 -0.55
C LEU A 208 -4.83 -0.35 -1.85
N GLY A 209 -4.19 -1.52 -1.85
CA GLY A 209 -4.27 -2.40 -3.00
C GLY A 209 -5.70 -2.81 -3.25
N TRP A 210 -6.17 -2.70 -4.49
CA TRP A 210 -7.50 -3.14 -4.90
C TRP A 210 -7.37 -4.52 -5.50
N ALA A 211 -8.09 -5.51 -4.97
CA ALA A 211 -8.34 -6.77 -5.65
C ALA A 211 -9.78 -6.82 -6.16
N ASN A 212 -9.98 -7.12 -7.46
CA ASN A 212 -11.29 -7.44 -8.02
C ASN A 212 -11.31 -8.93 -8.36
N GLY A 213 -11.83 -9.76 -7.47
CA GLY A 213 -11.96 -11.21 -7.71
C GLY A 213 -13.20 -11.83 -7.09
N GLN A 214 -13.54 -11.37 -5.88
CA GLN A 214 -14.72 -11.81 -5.12
C GLN A 214 -15.36 -10.66 -4.28
N GLY A 215 -14.94 -9.42 -4.54
CA GLY A 215 -15.39 -8.18 -3.92
C GLY A 215 -14.38 -7.07 -4.15
N SER A 216 -14.40 -6.00 -3.34
CA SER A 216 -13.42 -4.91 -3.38
C SER A 216 -12.55 -5.03 -2.14
N ASP A 217 -11.41 -5.70 -2.27
CA ASP A 217 -10.52 -5.96 -1.15
C ASP A 217 -9.53 -4.81 -0.92
N VAL A 218 -8.98 -4.78 0.29
CA VAL A 218 -8.03 -3.79 0.77
C VAL A 218 -6.81 -4.52 1.29
N LEU A 219 -5.70 -4.38 0.59
CA LEU A 219 -4.40 -4.88 1.06
C LEU A 219 -3.66 -3.74 1.75
N ARG A 220 -3.14 -4.01 2.94
CA ARG A 220 -2.24 -3.08 3.61
C ARG A 220 -0.83 -3.20 3.07
N ALA A 221 -0.05 -2.21 3.45
CA ALA A 221 1.31 -1.99 2.97
C ALA A 221 2.36 -2.90 3.64
N ASP A 222 1.91 -3.76 4.55
CA ASP A 222 2.66 -4.84 5.20
C ASP A 222 2.29 -6.20 4.58
N ILE A 223 2.04 -6.20 3.27
CA ILE A 223 1.85 -7.40 2.46
C ILE A 223 2.93 -7.36 1.39
N GLU A 224 3.74 -8.41 1.32
CA GLU A 224 4.88 -8.49 0.40
C GLU A 224 4.66 -9.55 -0.69
N SER A 225 3.69 -10.45 -0.51
CA SER A 225 3.51 -11.60 -1.40
C SER A 225 2.07 -11.72 -1.91
N LEU A 226 1.95 -12.07 -3.18
CA LEU A 226 0.68 -12.29 -3.86
C LEU A 226 0.68 -13.64 -4.56
N LYS A 227 -0.43 -14.34 -4.47
CA LYS A 227 -0.71 -15.52 -5.28
C LYS A 227 -2.03 -15.34 -6.01
N GLY A 228 -1.98 -15.36 -7.33
CA GLY A 228 -3.13 -15.21 -8.21
C GLY A 228 -4.02 -16.44 -8.25
N SER A 229 -5.05 -16.31 -9.08
CA SER A 229 -6.10 -17.24 -9.39
C SER A 229 -5.69 -18.22 -10.52
N PRO A 230 -6.56 -19.15 -10.91
CA PRO A 230 -6.36 -19.98 -12.11
C PRO A 230 -6.73 -19.27 -13.44
N TYR A 231 -6.91 -17.95 -13.44
CA TYR A 231 -7.34 -17.15 -14.59
C TYR A 231 -6.32 -16.05 -14.88
N ALA A 232 -6.45 -15.39 -16.03
CA ALA A 232 -5.55 -14.31 -16.47
C ALA A 232 -5.58 -13.09 -15.53
N ASP A 233 -4.59 -13.00 -14.66
CA ASP A 233 -4.48 -12.03 -13.60
C ASP A 233 -3.57 -10.85 -13.96
N VAL A 234 -3.68 -9.78 -13.17
CA VAL A 234 -2.71 -8.69 -13.16
C VAL A 234 -2.23 -8.51 -11.73
N LEU A 235 -0.95 -8.79 -11.48
CA LEU A 235 -0.33 -8.67 -10.17
C LEU A 235 0.78 -7.61 -10.24
N GLU A 236 0.69 -6.60 -9.39
CA GLU A 236 1.71 -5.56 -9.27
C GLU A 236 2.25 -5.54 -7.85
N GLY A 237 3.56 -5.65 -7.73
CA GLY A 237 4.31 -5.43 -6.51
C GLY A 237 4.38 -3.96 -6.11
N ASP A 238 5.34 -3.63 -5.27
CA ASP A 238 5.66 -2.28 -4.80
C ASP A 238 7.18 -2.03 -4.87
N ASP A 239 7.68 -1.01 -4.17
CA ASP A 239 9.11 -0.68 -4.19
C ASP A 239 9.97 -1.55 -3.24
N ASN A 240 9.37 -2.55 -2.60
CA ASN A 240 10.06 -3.51 -1.74
C ASN A 240 10.21 -4.86 -2.46
N ALA A 241 11.09 -5.72 -1.94
CA ALA A 241 11.19 -7.09 -2.44
C ALA A 241 9.86 -7.84 -2.24
N ASN A 242 9.28 -8.28 -3.35
CA ASN A 242 8.00 -8.99 -3.38
C ASN A 242 8.16 -10.45 -3.82
N THR A 243 7.16 -11.27 -3.49
CA THR A 243 7.00 -12.62 -4.09
C THR A 243 5.65 -12.70 -4.80
N LEU A 244 5.67 -12.80 -6.12
CA LEU A 244 4.50 -12.72 -6.98
C LEU A 244 4.34 -14.01 -7.76
N ALA A 245 3.23 -14.71 -7.54
CA ALA A 245 2.89 -15.97 -8.19
C ALA A 245 1.61 -15.81 -9.01
N GLY A 246 1.68 -15.97 -10.33
CA GLY A 246 0.55 -15.80 -11.26
C GLY A 246 -0.56 -16.84 -11.03
N GLY A 247 -0.17 -18.12 -11.06
CA GLY A 247 -1.09 -19.22 -10.83
C GLY A 247 -1.38 -19.97 -12.12
N GLY A 248 -2.63 -19.97 -12.56
CA GLY A 248 -2.97 -20.50 -13.88
C GLY A 248 -3.52 -19.38 -14.74
N GLY A 249 -3.49 -19.54 -16.06
CA GLY A 249 -3.97 -18.48 -16.95
C GLY A 249 -2.80 -17.68 -17.51
N ASN A 250 -3.10 -16.63 -18.27
CA ASN A 250 -2.07 -15.81 -18.90
C ASN A 250 -1.95 -14.51 -18.11
N ASP A 251 -0.93 -14.42 -17.28
CA ASP A 251 -0.83 -13.40 -16.25
C ASP A 251 0.06 -12.23 -16.69
N LEU A 252 -0.23 -11.05 -16.18
CA LEU A 252 0.67 -9.89 -16.24
C LEU A 252 1.21 -9.61 -14.84
N ILE A 253 2.49 -9.83 -14.63
CA ILE A 253 3.13 -9.63 -13.33
C ILE A 253 4.21 -8.55 -13.45
N ARG A 254 4.20 -7.58 -12.53
CA ARG A 254 5.20 -6.51 -12.44
C ARG A 254 5.76 -6.44 -11.02
N GLY A 255 7.08 -6.61 -10.88
CA GLY A 255 7.81 -6.47 -9.62
C GLY A 255 7.86 -5.02 -9.14
N TRP A 256 8.38 -4.13 -9.99
CA TRP A 256 8.66 -2.71 -9.75
C TRP A 256 10.07 -2.46 -9.23
N ALA A 257 10.24 -2.10 -7.97
CA ALA A 257 11.57 -1.86 -7.43
C ALA A 257 11.79 -2.83 -6.28
N GLY A 258 13.04 -3.26 -6.10
CA GLY A 258 13.34 -4.27 -5.10
C GLY A 258 13.80 -5.55 -5.79
N ASN A 259 14.24 -6.52 -5.00
CA ASN A 259 14.71 -7.78 -5.55
C ASN A 259 13.55 -8.77 -5.49
N ASP A 260 12.83 -8.90 -6.58
CA ASP A 260 11.56 -9.59 -6.65
C ASP A 260 11.72 -11.06 -7.04
N LEU A 261 10.83 -11.90 -6.51
CA LEU A 261 10.64 -13.27 -6.96
C LEU A 261 9.32 -13.34 -7.74
N ILE A 262 9.42 -13.51 -9.05
CA ILE A 262 8.28 -13.54 -9.97
C ILE A 262 8.16 -14.93 -10.58
N ASP A 263 7.01 -15.58 -10.41
CA ASP A 263 6.72 -16.92 -10.95
C ASP A 263 5.37 -16.91 -11.70
N GLY A 264 5.41 -17.00 -13.03
CA GLY A 264 4.21 -17.02 -13.88
C GLY A 264 3.36 -18.29 -13.67
N GLN A 265 4.02 -19.40 -13.37
CA GLN A 265 3.43 -20.73 -13.24
C GLN A 265 2.84 -21.28 -14.54
N ALA A 266 1.52 -21.32 -14.76
CA ALA A 266 0.94 -22.05 -15.88
C ALA A 266 0.13 -21.16 -16.82
N GLY A 267 0.63 -20.98 -18.03
CA GLY A 267 -0.02 -20.25 -19.11
C GLY A 267 1.01 -19.42 -19.86
N ASN A 268 0.57 -18.48 -20.68
CA ASN A 268 1.47 -17.62 -21.43
C ASN A 268 1.57 -16.28 -20.73
N ASP A 269 2.61 -16.11 -19.93
CA ASP A 269 2.72 -15.01 -18.98
C ASP A 269 3.57 -13.86 -19.53
N THR A 270 3.34 -12.67 -18.99
CA THR A 270 4.15 -11.48 -19.23
C THR A 270 4.71 -10.99 -17.90
N LEU A 271 6.02 -11.12 -17.72
CA LEU A 271 6.68 -10.96 -16.44
C LEU A 271 7.71 -9.83 -16.51
N TRP A 272 7.56 -8.79 -15.70
CA TRP A 272 8.45 -7.63 -15.70
C TRP A 272 9.13 -7.51 -14.33
N GLY A 273 10.45 -7.64 -14.28
CA GLY A 273 11.25 -7.46 -13.06
C GLY A 273 11.28 -5.99 -12.64
N GLN A 274 11.81 -5.16 -13.56
CA GLN A 274 11.94 -3.70 -13.50
C GLN A 274 13.26 -3.19 -12.89
N SER A 275 13.38 -2.98 -11.59
CA SER A 275 14.61 -2.45 -10.98
C SER A 275 14.96 -3.22 -9.72
N GLY A 276 16.23 -3.52 -9.52
CA GLY A 276 16.67 -4.48 -8.52
C GLY A 276 17.12 -5.79 -9.17
N ASP A 277 17.71 -6.66 -8.36
CA ASP A 277 18.21 -7.97 -8.83
C ASP A 277 17.08 -9.00 -8.69
N ASP A 278 16.38 -9.27 -9.78
CA ASP A 278 15.15 -10.06 -9.80
C ASP A 278 15.39 -11.54 -10.15
N THR A 279 14.50 -12.40 -9.65
CA THR A 279 14.39 -13.79 -10.09
C THR A 279 13.05 -14.00 -10.78
N ILE A 280 13.09 -14.25 -12.09
CA ILE A 280 11.91 -14.40 -12.94
C ILE A 280 11.84 -15.82 -13.46
N ASN A 281 10.71 -16.49 -13.22
CA ASN A 281 10.39 -17.81 -13.74
C ASN A 281 9.11 -17.76 -14.58
N GLY A 282 9.20 -18.02 -15.88
CA GLY A 282 8.05 -18.13 -16.79
C GLY A 282 7.11 -19.25 -16.36
N GLY A 283 7.69 -20.41 -16.07
CA GLY A 283 6.93 -21.57 -15.62
C GLY A 283 6.60 -22.47 -16.80
N GLY A 284 5.36 -22.48 -17.26
CA GLY A 284 4.89 -23.38 -18.29
C GLY A 284 3.97 -22.69 -19.27
N GLY A 285 4.40 -22.57 -20.52
CA GLY A 285 3.59 -22.04 -21.61
C GLY A 285 4.46 -21.36 -22.66
N LYS A 286 4.24 -20.08 -22.91
CA LYS A 286 5.02 -19.28 -23.85
C LYS A 286 5.15 -17.90 -23.27
N ASP A 287 6.21 -17.71 -22.52
CA ASP A 287 6.32 -16.58 -21.62
C ASP A 287 7.12 -15.46 -22.26
N THR A 288 6.77 -14.23 -21.93
CA THR A 288 7.51 -13.03 -22.32
C THR A 288 8.06 -12.38 -21.05
N MET A 289 9.38 -12.37 -20.91
CA MET A 289 10.06 -11.89 -19.72
C MET A 289 10.85 -10.63 -20.05
N LEU A 290 10.64 -9.58 -19.26
CA LEU A 290 11.33 -8.31 -19.31
C LEU A 290 12.08 -8.14 -17.98
N PRO A 291 13.31 -8.65 -17.86
CA PRO A 291 14.13 -8.48 -16.66
C PRO A 291 14.24 -7.01 -16.26
N LEU A 292 14.87 -6.21 -17.13
CA LEU A 292 15.10 -4.77 -16.95
C LEU A 292 15.92 -4.44 -15.69
N GLY A 293 16.63 -3.32 -15.70
CA GLY A 293 17.31 -2.85 -14.50
C GLY A 293 18.67 -3.50 -14.24
N ASP A 294 18.78 -4.25 -13.14
CA ASP A 294 20.04 -4.71 -12.55
C ASP A 294 20.32 -6.18 -12.89
N THR A 295 20.94 -6.97 -12.00
CA THR A 295 21.47 -8.31 -12.34
C THR A 295 20.41 -9.38 -12.10
N ASP A 296 19.83 -9.91 -13.17
CA ASP A 296 18.66 -10.79 -13.04
C ASP A 296 18.97 -12.28 -13.28
N VAL A 297 18.11 -13.12 -12.72
CA VAL A 297 18.04 -14.55 -13.01
C VAL A 297 16.71 -14.84 -13.71
N VAL A 298 16.77 -15.21 -14.98
CA VAL A 298 15.59 -15.46 -15.81
C VAL A 298 15.55 -16.91 -16.23
N ASN A 299 14.44 -17.59 -15.95
CA ASN A 299 14.17 -18.95 -16.37
C ASN A 299 12.86 -19.03 -17.15
N GLY A 300 12.89 -19.36 -18.44
CA GLY A 300 11.64 -19.51 -19.23
C GLY A 300 10.81 -20.70 -18.79
N GLY A 301 11.47 -21.82 -18.50
CA GLY A 301 10.80 -23.03 -18.01
C GLY A 301 10.37 -23.96 -19.13
N VAL A 302 9.12 -24.43 -19.09
CA VAL A 302 8.57 -25.36 -20.08
C VAL A 302 7.82 -24.55 -21.13
N GLY A 303 8.35 -24.47 -22.35
CA GLY A 303 7.67 -23.65 -23.31
C GLY A 303 8.49 -23.28 -24.51
N THR A 304 8.12 -22.15 -25.09
CA THR A 304 8.96 -21.45 -26.04
C THR A 304 8.94 -20.00 -25.61
N ASP A 305 9.98 -19.62 -24.88
CA ASP A 305 9.95 -18.45 -24.03
C ASP A 305 10.85 -17.37 -24.62
N THR A 306 10.47 -16.11 -24.38
CA THR A 306 11.09 -14.95 -25.00
C THR A 306 11.55 -13.98 -23.93
N VAL A 307 12.83 -13.63 -23.94
CA VAL A 307 13.34 -12.49 -23.17
C VAL A 307 13.34 -11.25 -24.05
N THR A 308 12.94 -10.10 -23.51
CA THR A 308 12.88 -8.83 -24.23
C THR A 308 13.69 -7.75 -23.51
N TYR A 309 14.53 -7.05 -24.27
CA TYR A 309 15.40 -5.98 -23.78
C TYR A 309 14.96 -4.61 -24.33
N THR A 310 15.29 -3.54 -23.60
CA THR A 310 14.94 -2.15 -23.98
C THR A 310 16.15 -1.25 -24.16
N ARG A 311 17.35 -1.78 -23.92
CA ARG A 311 18.64 -1.13 -24.09
C ARG A 311 19.62 -2.11 -24.72
N SER A 312 20.69 -1.57 -25.32
CA SER A 312 21.71 -2.39 -25.99
C SER A 312 22.18 -3.55 -25.14
N VAL A 313 22.20 -4.74 -25.73
CA VAL A 313 22.50 -6.01 -25.07
C VAL A 313 23.29 -6.95 -25.96
N MET A 314 24.20 -7.71 -25.33
CA MET A 314 24.84 -8.89 -25.90
C MET A 314 24.25 -10.14 -25.26
N VAL A 315 23.41 -10.86 -25.98
CA VAL A 315 22.81 -12.12 -25.52
C VAL A 315 23.55 -13.32 -26.12
N ASP A 316 23.80 -14.32 -25.29
CA ASP A 316 24.27 -15.65 -25.70
C ASP A 316 23.41 -16.73 -25.02
N LEU A 317 22.43 -17.26 -25.76
CA LEU A 317 21.51 -18.29 -25.25
C LEU A 317 22.21 -19.63 -24.97
N ALA A 318 23.32 -19.94 -25.65
CA ALA A 318 24.06 -21.18 -25.37
C ALA A 318 24.91 -21.06 -24.10
N ALA A 319 25.41 -19.87 -23.81
CA ALA A 319 26.12 -19.57 -22.56
C ALA A 319 25.16 -19.29 -21.40
N GLY A 320 23.89 -18.96 -21.69
CA GLY A 320 22.89 -18.59 -20.71
C GLY A 320 23.16 -17.22 -20.10
N THR A 321 23.57 -16.24 -20.91
CA THR A 321 23.96 -14.90 -20.42
C THR A 321 23.42 -13.79 -21.30
N ALA A 322 23.06 -12.66 -20.68
CA ALA A 322 22.90 -11.38 -21.36
C ALA A 322 23.78 -10.32 -20.70
N GLN A 323 24.50 -9.51 -21.48
CA GLN A 323 25.40 -8.47 -20.99
C GLN A 323 25.02 -7.13 -21.61
N GLY A 324 24.61 -6.17 -20.79
CA GLY A 324 24.24 -4.82 -21.23
C GLY A 324 24.62 -3.79 -20.16
N VAL A 325 23.63 -3.14 -19.57
CA VAL A 325 23.82 -2.27 -18.39
C VAL A 325 24.33 -3.08 -17.20
N SER A 326 23.74 -4.26 -17.02
CA SER A 326 24.03 -5.28 -16.01
C SER A 326 24.28 -6.63 -16.71
N THR A 327 24.38 -7.72 -15.95
CA THR A 327 24.55 -9.07 -16.50
C THR A 327 23.45 -9.98 -15.99
N ASP A 328 22.66 -10.55 -16.90
CA ASP A 328 21.62 -11.50 -16.54
C ASP A 328 22.07 -12.93 -16.80
N SER A 329 21.53 -13.85 -16.00
CA SER A 329 21.63 -15.29 -16.22
C SER A 329 20.34 -15.80 -16.84
N LEU A 330 20.44 -16.48 -17.98
CA LEU A 330 19.30 -16.99 -18.75
C LEU A 330 19.28 -18.53 -18.75
N PHE A 331 18.12 -19.10 -18.42
CA PHE A 331 17.88 -20.53 -18.40
C PHE A 331 16.61 -20.85 -19.20
N ALA A 332 16.64 -21.91 -20.02
CA ALA A 332 15.48 -22.36 -20.79
C ALA A 332 14.75 -21.21 -21.51
N VAL A 333 15.51 -20.34 -22.18
CA VAL A 333 14.98 -19.27 -23.03
C VAL A 333 15.35 -19.59 -24.47
N GLU A 334 14.37 -19.63 -25.36
CA GLU A 334 14.56 -19.94 -26.77
C GLU A 334 14.62 -18.69 -27.65
N ASN A 335 13.98 -17.60 -27.25
CA ASN A 335 13.83 -16.43 -28.11
C ASN A 335 14.32 -15.16 -27.43
N VAL A 336 14.74 -14.21 -28.26
CA VAL A 336 15.19 -12.90 -27.81
C VAL A 336 14.57 -11.84 -28.70
N ASN A 337 13.96 -10.84 -28.07
CA ASN A 337 13.75 -9.54 -28.68
C ASN A 337 14.82 -8.60 -28.12
N GLY A 338 15.64 -8.05 -29.01
CA GLY A 338 16.53 -6.95 -28.71
C GLY A 338 15.76 -5.65 -28.47
N SER A 339 16.54 -4.60 -28.32
CA SER A 339 16.18 -3.25 -28.00
C SER A 339 16.06 -2.38 -29.26
N PRO A 340 15.72 -1.09 -29.10
CA PRO A 340 15.86 -0.09 -30.17
C PRO A 340 17.30 0.43 -30.38
N GLU A 341 18.30 -0.21 -29.77
CA GLU A 341 19.71 0.13 -29.87
C GLU A 341 20.47 -1.04 -30.51
N ALA A 342 21.69 -0.80 -31.01
CA ALA A 342 22.49 -1.87 -31.62
C ALA A 342 22.77 -3.03 -30.65
N ASP A 343 22.38 -4.24 -31.05
CA ASP A 343 22.42 -5.45 -30.25
C ASP A 343 23.32 -6.55 -30.84
N ILE A 344 23.73 -7.48 -29.98
CA ILE A 344 24.44 -8.69 -30.39
C ILE A 344 23.67 -9.90 -29.85
N LEU A 345 22.96 -10.60 -30.72
CA LEU A 345 22.08 -11.70 -30.33
C LEU A 345 22.63 -13.02 -30.86
N HIS A 346 23.10 -13.87 -29.97
CA HIS A 346 23.52 -15.23 -30.30
C HIS A 346 22.53 -16.26 -29.75
N GLY A 347 22.01 -17.08 -30.64
CA GLY A 347 21.20 -18.24 -30.34
C GLY A 347 21.99 -19.39 -29.73
N SER A 348 21.41 -20.58 -29.85
CA SER A 348 21.80 -21.81 -29.19
C SER A 348 21.90 -22.95 -30.20
N SER A 349 21.88 -24.19 -29.74
CA SER A 349 21.71 -25.35 -30.63
C SER A 349 20.24 -25.73 -30.87
N ALA A 350 19.31 -25.08 -30.17
CA ALA A 350 17.86 -25.24 -30.35
C ALA A 350 17.34 -24.28 -31.43
N VAL A 351 16.08 -24.44 -31.84
CA VAL A 351 15.43 -23.48 -32.75
C VAL A 351 15.18 -22.19 -32.00
N ASN A 352 15.76 -21.10 -32.47
CA ASN A 352 15.63 -19.77 -31.87
C ASN A 352 14.90 -18.80 -32.80
N VAL A 353 14.15 -17.87 -32.21
CA VAL A 353 13.67 -16.66 -32.88
C VAL A 353 14.41 -15.47 -32.27
N LEU A 354 15.24 -14.83 -33.07
CA LEU A 354 16.02 -13.66 -32.69
C LEU A 354 15.49 -12.45 -33.47
N ARG A 355 15.11 -11.41 -32.76
CA ARG A 355 14.69 -10.13 -33.32
C ARG A 355 15.63 -9.04 -32.82
N GLY A 356 16.33 -8.36 -33.73
CA GLY A 356 17.24 -7.26 -33.45
C GLY A 356 16.49 -6.07 -32.87
N GLY A 357 15.63 -5.45 -33.69
CA GLY A 357 14.82 -4.32 -33.29
C GLY A 357 15.16 -3.11 -34.14
N ASP A 358 15.25 -1.93 -33.53
CA ASP A 358 15.85 -0.80 -34.23
C ASP A 358 17.35 -0.81 -33.93
N GLY A 359 18.19 -0.34 -34.85
CA GLY A 359 19.63 -0.29 -34.66
C GLY A 359 20.37 -1.21 -35.62
N ASN A 360 21.69 -1.15 -35.61
CA ASN A 360 22.50 -1.99 -36.48
C ASN A 360 22.90 -3.24 -35.71
N ASP A 361 22.21 -4.35 -35.94
CA ASP A 361 22.28 -5.51 -35.07
C ASP A 361 23.15 -6.63 -35.64
N SER A 362 23.70 -7.45 -34.74
CA SER A 362 24.42 -8.67 -35.10
C SER A 362 23.69 -9.89 -34.56
N LEU A 363 23.11 -10.69 -35.46
CA LEU A 363 22.32 -11.87 -35.11
C LEU A 363 23.02 -13.15 -35.59
N SER A 364 23.12 -14.16 -34.73
CA SER A 364 23.59 -15.49 -35.10
C SER A 364 22.70 -16.58 -34.53
N GLY A 365 22.06 -17.37 -35.40
CA GLY A 365 21.19 -18.49 -34.99
C GLY A 365 21.97 -19.66 -34.38
N ARG A 366 23.12 -19.98 -34.99
CA ARG A 366 24.05 -21.05 -34.65
C ARG A 366 23.57 -22.44 -35.08
N GLY A 367 22.88 -23.19 -34.23
CA GLY A 367 22.41 -24.55 -34.56
C GLY A 367 20.94 -24.56 -34.95
N ALA A 368 20.40 -25.73 -35.32
CA ALA A 368 18.99 -25.86 -35.73
C ALA A 368 18.58 -24.90 -36.87
N ASN A 369 17.27 -24.79 -37.17
CA ASN A 369 16.76 -23.93 -38.23
C ASN A 369 16.07 -22.73 -37.57
N ASP A 370 16.70 -21.56 -37.63
CA ASP A 370 16.32 -20.40 -36.83
C ASP A 370 15.51 -19.37 -37.62
N LYS A 371 14.98 -18.37 -36.92
CA LYS A 371 14.42 -17.16 -37.53
C LYS A 371 15.13 -15.93 -36.99
N LEU A 372 15.79 -15.19 -37.86
CA LEU A 372 16.53 -13.97 -37.57
C LEU A 372 15.81 -12.81 -38.25
N TYR A 373 15.38 -11.83 -37.46
CA TYR A 373 14.73 -10.61 -37.91
C TYR A 373 15.62 -9.43 -37.53
N GLY A 374 16.18 -8.72 -38.50
CA GLY A 374 16.95 -7.49 -38.28
C GLY A 374 16.05 -6.33 -37.81
N ASP A 375 14.95 -6.12 -38.54
CA ASP A 375 13.99 -5.02 -38.38
C ASP A 375 14.50 -3.67 -38.95
N GLU A 376 14.74 -2.61 -38.18
CA GLU A 376 15.23 -1.33 -38.73
C GLU A 376 16.73 -1.15 -38.48
N GLY A 377 17.53 -0.91 -39.53
CA GLY A 377 18.95 -0.60 -39.41
C GLY A 377 19.79 -1.41 -40.39
N ASP A 378 21.11 -1.24 -40.34
CA ASP A 378 22.02 -2.02 -41.18
C ASP A 378 22.46 -3.29 -40.43
N ASP A 379 21.83 -4.43 -40.74
CA ASP A 379 21.98 -5.64 -39.93
C ASP A 379 22.96 -6.67 -40.47
N ALA A 380 23.55 -7.44 -39.56
CA ALA A 380 24.45 -8.55 -39.87
C ALA A 380 23.93 -9.87 -39.30
N MET A 381 23.42 -10.74 -40.17
CA MET A 381 22.81 -12.03 -39.81
C MET A 381 23.63 -13.23 -40.29
N VAL A 382 23.75 -14.23 -39.41
CA VAL A 382 24.35 -15.53 -39.69
C VAL A 382 23.41 -16.63 -39.22
N GLY A 383 22.71 -17.30 -40.13
CA GLY A 383 21.82 -18.43 -39.81
C GLY A 383 22.54 -19.53 -39.02
N GLY A 384 23.61 -20.08 -39.61
CA GLY A 384 24.51 -21.02 -38.94
C GLY A 384 24.53 -22.40 -39.60
N ALA A 385 24.48 -23.44 -38.79
CA ALA A 385 24.53 -24.85 -39.21
C ALA A 385 23.16 -25.41 -39.62
N GLY A 386 22.09 -24.61 -39.49
CA GLY A 386 20.77 -24.93 -39.97
C GLY A 386 20.74 -25.18 -41.47
N THR A 387 19.78 -26.00 -41.86
CA THR A 387 19.52 -26.26 -43.29
C THR A 387 18.45 -25.34 -43.85
N ALA A 388 17.69 -24.65 -42.99
CA ALA A 388 16.55 -23.81 -43.35
C ALA A 388 16.42 -22.60 -42.41
N ASP A 389 17.53 -21.92 -42.15
CA ASP A 389 17.55 -20.68 -41.38
C ASP A 389 16.86 -19.56 -42.15
N LEU A 390 15.89 -18.90 -41.54
CA LEU A 390 15.16 -17.79 -42.12
C LEU A 390 15.78 -16.47 -41.67
N CYS A 391 16.25 -15.66 -42.60
CA CYS A 391 16.78 -14.33 -42.29
C CYS A 391 16.00 -13.26 -43.06
N ASP A 392 15.51 -12.27 -42.32
CA ASP A 392 14.81 -11.09 -42.83
C ASP A 392 15.47 -9.84 -42.22
N GLY A 393 16.18 -9.07 -43.04
CA GLY A 393 16.91 -7.89 -42.58
C GLY A 393 16.01 -6.68 -42.37
N GLY A 394 14.81 -6.65 -42.95
CA GLY A 394 13.93 -5.49 -42.83
C GLY A 394 14.44 -4.26 -43.59
N LEU A 395 14.48 -3.10 -42.94
CA LEU A 395 14.80 -1.80 -43.51
C LEU A 395 16.28 -1.45 -43.29
N GLY A 396 17.07 -1.38 -44.36
CA GLY A 396 18.43 -0.88 -44.28
C GLY A 396 19.34 -1.53 -45.29
N VAL A 397 20.64 -1.53 -45.03
CA VAL A 397 21.64 -2.26 -45.81
C VAL A 397 22.12 -3.47 -45.02
N ASP A 398 21.48 -4.60 -45.31
CA ASP A 398 21.69 -5.81 -44.53
C ASP A 398 22.67 -6.77 -45.18
N SER A 399 23.28 -7.61 -44.35
CA SER A 399 24.08 -8.74 -44.76
C SER A 399 23.56 -10.01 -44.09
N ALA A 400 23.35 -11.06 -44.90
CA ALA A 400 22.91 -12.37 -44.40
C ALA A 400 23.79 -13.47 -45.00
N THR A 401 24.27 -14.39 -44.17
CA THR A 401 25.00 -15.58 -44.61
C THR A 401 24.40 -16.83 -43.99
N THR A 402 24.52 -17.96 -44.68
CA THR A 402 23.95 -19.26 -44.25
C THR A 402 22.45 -19.16 -43.96
N CYS A 403 21.72 -18.36 -44.73
CA CYS A 403 20.28 -18.18 -44.60
C CYS A 403 19.55 -18.58 -45.89
N GLU A 404 18.37 -19.15 -45.76
CA GLU A 404 17.33 -19.08 -46.77
C GLU A 404 16.69 -17.69 -46.69
N THR A 405 17.12 -16.78 -47.57
CA THR A 405 16.55 -15.43 -47.63
C THR A 405 15.09 -15.50 -48.08
N LEU A 406 14.17 -14.86 -47.34
CA LEU A 406 12.84 -14.55 -47.88
C LEU A 406 13.02 -13.69 -49.13
N ALA A 407 12.51 -14.17 -50.27
CA ALA A 407 12.57 -13.40 -51.49
C ALA A 407 11.80 -12.08 -51.28
N PHE A 408 12.54 -10.97 -51.33
CA PHE A 408 12.02 -9.60 -51.41
C PHE A 408 10.83 -9.55 -52.37
N VAL A 409 9.64 -9.23 -51.87
CA VAL A 409 8.59 -8.66 -52.73
C VAL A 409 8.72 -7.15 -52.58
N PRO A 410 9.17 -6.44 -53.64
CA PRO A 410 9.48 -5.01 -53.58
C PRO A 410 8.25 -4.12 -53.34
#